data_AF-A0A9Q4D555-F1
#
_entry.id   AF-A0A9Q4D555-F1
#
_cell.length_a   1.000
_cell.length_b   1.000
_cell.length_c   1.000
_cell.angle_alpha   90.00
_cell.angle_beta   90.00
_cell.angle_gamma   90.00
#
_symmetry.space_group_name_H-M   'P 1'
#
loop_
_entity.id
_entity.type
_entity.pdbx_description
1 polymer ?
#
loop_
_entity_poly.entity_id
_entity_poly.type
_entity_poly.pdbx_seq_one_letter_code
_entity_poly.pdbx_strand_id
1 'polypeptide(L)'
;MLNVYNRTKYVAELTAHLDMNTNLKKTCVYKVMNHKGDIINSSIVMILQEYIDILISHEKELAINDNHDVKYRVKNFKCVINKITRFNRNNKLGTFPLNKVLNDILGYRLIITSTLPIKELKLNIQETVETLPTAMKNKITVLNSSKNQYKAVHVYFKLSNRTYPIELQIWRAKDREQNRDSHLAYKQDYMKWHVRETELIHQYG
;
A
#
# COMPACT_ATOMS: atom_id res chain seq x y z
N MET A 1 -11.91 11.47 3.35
CA MET A 1 -10.54 12.03 3.37
C MET A 1 -10.05 12.30 4.79
N LEU A 2 -10.75 13.15 5.56
CA LEU A 2 -10.34 13.52 6.92
C LEU A 2 -10.23 12.31 7.88
N ASN A 3 -11.19 11.38 7.84
CA ASN A 3 -11.15 10.15 8.65
C ASN A 3 -9.86 9.35 8.43
N VAL A 4 -9.48 9.09 7.17
CA VAL A 4 -8.25 8.35 6.85
C VAL A 4 -7.01 9.13 7.27
N TYR A 5 -7.00 10.46 7.11
CA TYR A 5 -5.88 11.29 7.59
C TYR A 5 -5.73 11.24 9.12
N ASN A 6 -6.84 11.28 9.87
CA ASN A 6 -6.82 11.14 11.33
C ASN A 6 -6.32 9.75 11.75
N ARG A 7 -6.73 8.69 11.06
CA ARG A 7 -6.15 7.35 11.28
C ARG A 7 -4.66 7.30 10.95
N THR A 8 -4.21 8.07 9.96
CA THR A 8 -2.77 8.19 9.65
C THR A 8 -1.99 8.81 10.81
N LYS A 9 -2.53 9.84 11.45
CA LYS A 9 -1.92 10.43 12.66
C LYS A 9 -1.92 9.45 13.83
N TYR A 10 -3.06 8.81 14.09
CA TYR A 10 -3.19 7.82 15.16
C TYR A 10 -2.18 6.67 15.01
N VAL A 11 -2.02 6.12 13.79
CA VAL A 11 -0.99 5.10 13.54
C VAL A 11 0.41 5.63 13.82
N ALA A 12 0.72 6.87 13.41
CA ALA A 12 2.05 7.43 13.65
C ALA A 12 2.36 7.64 15.15
N GLU A 13 1.34 7.99 15.95
CA GLU A 13 1.46 8.08 17.42
C GLU A 13 1.64 6.68 18.02
N LEU A 14 0.80 5.73 17.62
CA LEU A 14 0.81 4.36 18.10
C LEU A 14 2.17 3.68 17.86
N THR A 15 2.79 3.96 16.71
CA THR A 15 4.06 3.34 16.30
C THR A 15 5.27 4.25 16.53
N ALA A 16 5.13 5.32 17.32
CA ALA A 16 6.22 6.29 17.55
C ALA A 16 7.42 5.67 18.28
N HIS A 17 7.20 4.62 19.07
CA HIS A 17 8.24 3.88 19.79
C HIS A 17 9.05 2.94 18.89
N LEU A 18 8.50 2.56 17.72
CA LEU A 18 9.26 1.82 16.73
C LEU A 18 10.32 2.76 16.17
N ASP A 19 11.59 2.55 16.53
CA ASP A 19 12.69 3.38 16.05
C ASP A 19 12.92 3.18 14.54
N MET A 20 12.08 3.83 13.74
CA MET A 20 12.21 3.92 12.29
C MET A 20 13.31 4.92 11.94
N ASN A 21 14.54 4.61 12.36
CA ASN A 21 15.73 5.33 11.94
C ASN A 21 16.01 5.21 10.42
N THR A 22 15.18 4.44 9.71
CA THR A 22 15.19 4.29 8.25
C THR A 22 14.36 5.36 7.53
N ASN A 23 15.02 6.12 6.64
CA ASN A 23 14.32 6.97 5.67
C ASN A 23 13.81 6.11 4.50
N LEU A 24 12.52 5.76 4.52
CA LEU A 24 11.87 4.88 3.53
C LEU A 24 11.92 5.41 2.09
N LYS A 25 12.14 6.72 1.88
CA LYS A 25 12.30 7.31 0.54
C LYS A 25 13.71 7.08 -0.02
N LYS A 26 14.72 7.03 0.85
CA LYS A 26 16.14 6.85 0.48
C LYS A 26 16.62 5.40 0.62
N THR A 27 15.89 4.57 1.34
CA THR A 27 16.17 3.14 1.47
C THR A 27 15.40 2.38 0.41
N CYS A 28 16.11 1.61 -0.41
CA CYS A 28 15.53 0.76 -1.44
C CYS A 28 15.47 -0.70 -1.00
N VAL A 29 14.70 -1.51 -1.73
CA VAL A 29 14.48 -2.93 -1.44
C VAL A 29 15.78 -3.73 -1.37
N TYR A 30 16.77 -3.44 -2.21
CA TYR A 30 18.06 -4.15 -2.18
C TYR A 30 18.84 -3.97 -0.86
N LYS A 31 18.48 -2.99 -0.02
CA LYS A 31 19.05 -2.80 1.33
C LYS A 31 18.39 -3.68 2.39
N VAL A 32 17.26 -4.31 2.05
CA VAL A 32 16.50 -5.21 2.93
C VAL A 32 16.73 -6.66 2.54
N MET A 33 16.77 -6.92 1.22
CA MET A 33 16.86 -8.26 0.66
C MET A 33 17.87 -8.29 -0.50
N ASN A 34 18.75 -9.30 -0.55
CA ASN A 34 19.67 -9.49 -1.67
C ASN A 34 18.96 -10.11 -2.89
N HIS A 35 19.58 -10.12 -4.08
CA HIS A 35 18.98 -10.65 -5.32
C HIS A 35 18.50 -12.12 -5.24
N LYS A 36 19.08 -12.94 -4.35
CA LYS A 36 18.66 -14.33 -4.13
C LYS A 36 17.35 -14.44 -3.34
N GLY A 37 17.03 -13.40 -2.58
CA GLY A 37 15.84 -13.35 -1.73
C GLY A 37 16.15 -13.42 -0.24
N ASP A 38 17.43 -13.43 0.15
CA ASP A 38 17.84 -13.51 1.54
C ASP A 38 17.72 -12.13 2.20
N ILE A 39 17.22 -12.12 3.44
CA ILE A 39 17.15 -10.91 4.26
C ILE A 39 18.56 -10.52 4.68
N ILE A 40 19.00 -9.33 4.28
CA ILE A 40 20.31 -8.78 4.66
C ILE A 40 20.22 -7.70 5.75
N ASN A 41 19.02 -7.19 6.02
CA ASN A 41 18.77 -6.26 7.12
C ASN A 41 17.57 -6.77 7.93
N SER A 42 17.86 -7.60 8.93
CA SER A 42 16.85 -8.19 9.81
C SER A 42 16.14 -7.14 10.67
N SER A 43 16.85 -6.09 11.10
CA SER A 43 16.26 -5.01 11.91
C SER A 43 15.09 -4.32 11.21
N ILE A 44 15.21 -4.00 9.92
CA ILE A 44 14.10 -3.43 9.14
C ILE A 44 12.93 -4.40 9.05
N VAL A 45 13.21 -5.70 8.90
CA VAL A 45 12.16 -6.74 8.80
C VAL A 45 11.46 -6.95 10.14
N MET A 46 12.18 -6.93 11.25
CA MET A 46 11.61 -7.02 12.60
C MET A 46 10.70 -5.84 12.91
N ILE A 47 11.17 -4.60 12.66
CA ILE A 47 10.35 -3.39 12.83
C ILE A 47 9.10 -3.45 11.95
N LEU A 48 9.22 -3.96 10.72
CA LEU A 48 8.09 -4.13 9.81
C LEU A 48 7.08 -5.15 10.33
N GLN A 49 7.54 -6.25 10.94
CA GLN A 49 6.67 -7.25 11.54
C GLN A 49 5.92 -6.67 12.74
N GLU A 50 6.65 -6.03 13.67
CA GLU A 50 6.07 -5.39 14.84
C GLU A 50 5.07 -4.30 14.46
N TYR A 51 5.37 -3.48 13.44
CA TYR A 51 4.43 -2.52 12.87
C TYR A 51 3.12 -3.19 12.42
N ILE A 52 3.19 -4.32 11.71
CA ILE A 52 2.00 -5.04 11.23
C ILE A 52 1.22 -5.63 12.39
N ASP A 53 1.90 -6.18 13.39
CA ASP A 53 1.27 -6.78 14.57
C ASP A 53 0.54 -5.71 15.41
N ILE A 54 1.12 -4.51 15.53
CA ILE A 54 0.47 -3.34 16.13
C ILE A 54 -0.79 -2.94 15.35
N LEU A 55 -0.73 -2.90 14.01
CA LEU A 55 -1.91 -2.59 13.21
C LEU A 55 -3.03 -3.63 13.37
N ILE A 56 -2.68 -4.92 13.44
CA ILE A 56 -3.66 -6.01 13.60
C ILE A 56 -4.31 -5.95 14.98
N SER A 57 -3.52 -5.72 16.04
CA SER A 57 -4.04 -5.61 17.42
C SER A 57 -4.97 -4.41 17.64
N HIS A 58 -4.87 -3.38 16.78
CA HIS A 58 -5.70 -2.17 16.84
C HIS A 58 -6.69 -2.09 15.67
N GLU A 59 -7.10 -3.22 15.10
CA GLU A 59 -7.96 -3.24 13.90
C GLU A 59 -9.30 -2.53 14.12
N LYS A 60 -9.84 -2.56 15.34
CA LYS A 60 -11.13 -1.97 15.70
C LYS A 60 -11.07 -0.44 15.68
N GLU A 61 -10.01 0.13 16.25
CA GLU A 61 -9.75 1.56 16.29
C GLU A 61 -9.45 2.10 14.89
N LEU A 62 -8.80 1.27 14.06
CA LEU A 62 -8.45 1.62 12.70
C LEU A 62 -9.61 1.48 11.72
N ALA A 63 -10.62 0.68 12.03
CA ALA A 63 -11.84 0.63 11.24
C ALA A 63 -12.50 2.02 11.16
N ILE A 64 -13.07 2.32 9.99
CA ILE A 64 -13.90 3.50 9.77
C ILE A 64 -15.32 2.99 9.66
N ASN A 65 -16.06 3.11 10.76
CA ASN A 65 -17.47 2.79 10.82
C ASN A 65 -18.23 4.09 10.51
N ASP A 66 -18.46 4.36 9.22
CA ASP A 66 -19.32 5.44 8.76
C ASP A 66 -20.48 4.89 7.92
N ASN A 67 -21.41 5.75 7.52
CA ASN A 67 -22.55 5.35 6.68
C ASN A 67 -22.15 5.02 5.22
N HIS A 68 -20.86 4.97 4.91
CA HIS A 68 -20.36 4.71 3.56
C HIS A 68 -19.76 3.30 3.48
N ASP A 69 -19.68 2.73 2.27
CA ASP A 69 -19.04 1.43 2.04
C ASP A 69 -17.51 1.59 2.07
N VAL A 70 -16.98 1.83 3.27
CA VAL A 70 -15.54 1.90 3.57
C VAL A 70 -15.09 0.59 4.18
N LYS A 71 -14.22 -0.13 3.46
CA LYS A 71 -13.57 -1.35 3.95
C LYS A 71 -12.15 -1.05 4.37
N TYR A 72 -11.79 -1.56 5.53
CA TYR A 72 -10.43 -1.53 6.06
C TYR A 72 -9.68 -2.82 5.72
N ARG A 73 -8.35 -2.73 5.58
CA ARG A 73 -7.47 -3.89 5.40
C ARG A 73 -6.05 -3.62 5.89
N VAL A 74 -5.50 -4.57 6.63
CA VAL A 74 -4.05 -4.73 6.84
C VAL A 74 -3.53 -5.87 5.99
N LYS A 75 -2.35 -5.69 5.38
CA LYS A 75 -1.61 -6.80 4.78
C LYS A 75 -0.86 -7.56 5.85
N ASN A 76 -1.07 -8.88 5.89
CA ASN A 76 -0.25 -9.76 6.72
C ASN A 76 1.22 -9.70 6.29
N PHE A 77 2.10 -10.01 7.25
CA PHE A 77 3.55 -9.96 7.10
C PHE A 77 4.05 -10.76 5.88
N LYS A 78 3.57 -12.00 5.70
CA LYS A 78 3.92 -12.84 4.54
C LYS A 78 3.63 -12.16 3.20
N CYS A 79 2.47 -11.52 3.05
CA CYS A 79 2.13 -10.78 1.83
C CYS A 79 3.05 -9.58 1.60
N VAL A 80 3.52 -8.93 2.67
CA VAL A 80 4.44 -7.79 2.59
C VAL A 80 5.84 -8.26 2.19
N ILE A 81 6.37 -9.31 2.83
CA ILE A 81 7.66 -9.92 2.45
C ILE A 81 7.64 -10.36 0.99
N ASN A 82 6.60 -11.09 0.56
CA ASN A 82 6.45 -11.48 -0.84
C ASN A 82 6.42 -10.26 -1.78
N LYS A 83 5.88 -9.11 -1.34
CA LYS A 83 5.95 -7.87 -2.12
C LYS A 83 7.39 -7.37 -2.23
N ILE A 84 8.14 -7.32 -1.12
CA ILE A 84 9.55 -6.94 -1.13
C ILE A 84 10.34 -7.86 -2.06
N THR A 85 10.20 -9.19 -1.94
CA THR A 85 10.88 -10.18 -2.79
C THR A 85 10.60 -9.96 -4.28
N ARG A 86 9.35 -9.71 -4.67
CA ARG A 86 9.01 -9.41 -6.06
C ARG A 86 9.68 -8.14 -6.58
N PHE A 87 9.69 -7.08 -5.77
CA PHE A 87 10.35 -5.83 -6.17
C PHE A 87 11.88 -5.95 -6.20
N ASN A 88 12.42 -6.94 -5.50
CA ASN A 88 13.82 -7.27 -5.52
C ASN A 88 14.22 -8.08 -6.76
N ARG A 89 13.40 -9.07 -7.15
CA ARG A 89 13.64 -9.96 -8.30
C ARG A 89 13.23 -9.37 -9.65
N ASN A 90 12.61 -8.20 -9.67
CA ASN A 90 12.22 -7.57 -10.95
C ASN A 90 13.44 -7.05 -11.72
N ASN A 91 13.19 -6.59 -12.95
CA ASN A 91 14.20 -6.05 -13.86
C ASN A 91 14.97 -4.82 -13.35
N LYS A 92 14.58 -4.23 -12.21
CA LYS A 92 15.33 -3.13 -11.58
C LYS A 92 16.02 -3.54 -10.28
N LEU A 93 16.14 -4.85 -10.00
CA LEU A 93 16.99 -5.43 -8.96
C LEU A 93 16.88 -4.73 -7.60
N GLY A 94 15.65 -4.48 -7.14
CA GLY A 94 15.41 -3.89 -5.82
C GLY A 94 15.72 -2.40 -5.70
N THR A 95 15.98 -1.67 -6.78
CA THR A 95 16.25 -0.21 -6.76
C THR A 95 15.02 0.65 -6.38
N PHE A 96 13.88 0.02 -6.15
CA PHE A 96 12.66 0.70 -5.72
C PHE A 96 12.72 1.15 -4.25
N PRO A 97 12.39 2.42 -3.95
CA PRO A 97 12.28 2.91 -2.58
C PRO A 97 11.23 2.16 -1.76
N LEU A 98 11.54 1.89 -0.49
CA LEU A 98 10.64 1.18 0.42
C LEU A 98 9.30 1.89 0.57
N ASN A 99 9.26 3.23 0.57
CA ASN A 99 7.99 3.96 0.68
C ASN A 99 7.07 3.78 -0.54
N LYS A 100 7.59 3.33 -1.68
CA LYS A 100 6.79 2.99 -2.87
C LYS A 100 6.33 1.53 -2.83
N VAL A 101 7.16 0.65 -2.27
CA VAL A 101 6.85 -0.78 -2.15
C VAL A 101 5.92 -1.06 -0.98
N LEU A 102 6.05 -0.33 0.13
CA LEU A 102 5.31 -0.51 1.39
C LEU A 102 4.21 0.55 1.56
N ASN A 103 3.59 0.96 0.45
CA ASN A 103 2.61 2.04 0.39
C ASN A 103 1.16 1.61 0.70
N ASP A 104 0.93 0.32 0.90
CA ASP A 104 -0.39 -0.30 1.03
C ASP A 104 -0.39 -1.43 2.08
N ILE A 105 0.43 -1.29 3.12
CA ILE A 105 0.38 -2.19 4.29
C ILE A 105 -0.97 -2.02 4.98
N LEU A 106 -1.29 -0.77 5.31
CA LEU A 106 -2.62 -0.34 5.75
C LEU A 106 -3.33 0.34 4.58
N GLY A 107 -4.52 -0.17 4.25
CA GLY A 107 -5.34 0.36 3.16
C GLY A 107 -6.82 0.44 3.52
N TYR A 108 -7.48 1.42 2.93
CA TYR A 108 -8.93 1.58 2.94
C TYR A 108 -9.47 1.48 1.51
N ARG A 109 -10.70 1.02 1.36
CA ARG A 109 -11.41 1.02 0.10
C ARG A 109 -12.78 1.63 0.29
N LEU A 110 -13.04 2.71 -0.43
CA LEU A 110 -14.35 3.36 -0.48
C LEU A 110 -15.00 3.03 -1.83
N ILE A 111 -16.21 2.47 -1.78
CA ILE A 111 -17.06 2.32 -2.96
C ILE A 111 -18.05 3.48 -3.01
N ILE A 112 -18.09 4.19 -4.14
CA ILE A 112 -19.03 5.31 -4.34
C ILE A 112 -19.95 5.07 -5.53
N THR A 113 -21.18 5.57 -5.42
CA THR A 113 -22.06 5.71 -6.59
C THR A 113 -21.71 7.02 -7.28
N SER A 114 -21.03 6.92 -8.43
CA SER A 114 -20.68 8.08 -9.24
C SER A 114 -20.73 7.71 -10.73
N THR A 115 -21.38 8.58 -11.52
CA THR A 115 -21.43 8.46 -12.98
C THR A 115 -20.17 9.00 -13.64
N LEU A 116 -19.43 9.88 -12.94
CA LEU A 116 -18.25 10.57 -13.45
C LEU A 116 -17.19 9.59 -13.99
N PRO A 117 -16.53 9.90 -15.11
CA PRO A 117 -15.31 9.24 -15.54
C PRO A 117 -14.22 9.30 -14.45
N ILE A 118 -13.33 8.30 -14.40
CA ILE A 118 -12.23 8.27 -13.40
C ILE A 118 -11.35 9.52 -13.46
N LYS A 119 -11.15 10.08 -14.66
CA LYS A 119 -10.36 11.30 -14.84
C LYS A 119 -10.99 12.48 -14.10
N GLU A 120 -12.29 12.70 -14.27
CA GLU A 120 -13.05 13.76 -13.58
C GLU A 120 -13.17 13.48 -12.09
N LEU A 121 -13.48 12.25 -11.70
CA LEU A 121 -13.51 11.86 -10.29
C LEU A 121 -12.18 12.17 -9.60
N LYS A 122 -11.05 11.87 -10.25
CA LYS A 122 -9.72 12.21 -9.75
C LYS A 122 -9.53 13.72 -9.60
N LEU A 123 -9.97 14.53 -10.57
CA LEU A 123 -9.89 15.99 -10.49
C LEU A 123 -10.72 16.53 -9.32
N ASN A 124 -11.96 16.08 -9.15
CA ASN A 124 -12.80 16.50 -8.02
C ASN A 124 -12.18 16.14 -6.66
N ILE A 125 -11.55 14.95 -6.56
CA ILE A 125 -10.82 14.56 -5.35
C ILE A 125 -9.59 15.46 -5.15
N GLN A 126 -8.86 15.81 -6.22
CA GLN A 126 -7.75 16.75 -6.13
C GLN A 126 -8.21 18.12 -5.65
N GLU A 127 -9.28 18.68 -6.23
CA GLU A 127 -9.87 19.95 -5.82
C GLU A 127 -10.29 19.92 -4.34
N THR A 128 -10.90 18.82 -3.89
CA THR A 128 -11.23 18.63 -2.46
C THR A 128 -9.98 18.61 -1.57
N VAL A 129 -8.86 18.07 -2.06
CA VAL A 129 -7.59 18.09 -1.33
C VAL A 129 -6.97 19.50 -1.31
N GLU A 130 -7.16 20.27 -2.38
CA GLU A 130 -6.69 21.65 -2.49
C GLU A 130 -7.37 22.59 -1.48
N THR A 131 -8.61 22.30 -1.06
CA THR A 131 -9.30 23.07 -0.02
C THR A 131 -8.84 22.74 1.41
N LEU A 132 -7.97 21.74 1.60
CA LEU A 132 -7.48 21.35 2.93
C LEU A 132 -6.33 22.27 3.39
N PRO A 133 -6.09 22.39 4.71
CA PRO A 133 -4.95 23.13 5.22
C PRO A 133 -3.63 22.63 4.62
N THR A 134 -2.70 23.55 4.30
CA THR A 134 -1.40 23.24 3.67
C THR A 134 -0.63 22.12 4.38
N ALA A 135 -0.67 22.09 5.71
CA ALA A 135 -0.04 21.06 6.53
C ALA A 135 -0.58 19.64 6.27
N MET A 136 -1.85 19.51 5.83
CA MET A 136 -2.51 18.26 5.47
C MET A 136 -2.37 17.98 3.97
N LYS A 137 -2.65 18.99 3.12
CA LYS A 137 -2.55 18.89 1.65
C LYS A 137 -1.22 18.30 1.21
N ASN A 138 -0.10 18.80 1.75
CA ASN A 138 1.24 18.33 1.39
C ASN A 138 1.57 16.89 1.81
N LYS A 139 0.68 16.24 2.57
CA LYS A 139 0.79 14.84 3.01
C LYS A 139 -0.09 13.91 2.19
N ILE A 140 -0.85 14.43 1.23
CA ILE A 140 -1.82 13.68 0.43
C ILE A 140 -1.36 13.66 -1.02
N THR A 141 -1.41 12.50 -1.67
CA THR A 141 -1.11 12.35 -3.10
C THR A 141 -2.23 11.59 -3.78
N VAL A 142 -2.85 12.19 -4.80
CA VAL A 142 -3.97 11.61 -5.55
C VAL A 142 -3.48 11.14 -6.92
N LEU A 143 -3.67 9.85 -7.24
CA LEU A 143 -3.23 9.23 -8.49
C LEU A 143 -4.39 8.51 -9.18
N ASN A 144 -4.47 8.64 -10.50
CA ASN A 144 -5.24 7.70 -11.31
C ASN A 144 -4.45 6.40 -11.37
N SER A 145 -4.98 5.33 -10.78
CA SER A 145 -4.33 4.02 -10.72
C SER A 145 -4.96 3.02 -11.68
N SER A 146 -5.75 3.52 -12.64
CA SER A 146 -6.37 2.68 -13.65
C SER A 146 -5.31 1.99 -14.53
N LYS A 147 -5.47 0.69 -14.73
CA LYS A 147 -4.62 -0.13 -15.61
C LYS A 147 -5.49 -1.17 -16.29
N ASN A 148 -5.50 -1.19 -17.62
CA ASN A 148 -6.38 -2.06 -18.41
C ASN A 148 -7.84 -1.90 -17.95
N GLN A 149 -8.46 -3.00 -17.49
CA GLN A 149 -9.83 -3.04 -16.98
C GLN A 149 -9.96 -2.59 -15.51
N TYR A 150 -8.85 -2.47 -14.77
CA TYR A 150 -8.88 -1.92 -13.42
C TYR A 150 -9.05 -0.40 -13.48
N LYS A 151 -10.08 0.14 -12.81
CA LYS A 151 -10.45 1.56 -12.78
C LYS A 151 -10.57 2.05 -11.34
N ALA A 152 -9.62 2.87 -10.89
CA ALA A 152 -9.62 3.40 -9.52
C ALA A 152 -8.81 4.70 -9.38
N VAL A 153 -9.20 5.52 -8.41
CA VAL A 153 -8.37 6.60 -7.89
C VAL A 153 -7.72 6.12 -6.59
N HIS A 154 -6.40 6.22 -6.48
CA HIS A 154 -5.69 5.92 -5.23
C HIS A 154 -5.25 7.23 -4.60
N VAL A 155 -5.45 7.33 -3.29
CA VAL A 155 -5.03 8.46 -2.48
C VAL A 155 -4.09 7.96 -1.41
N TYR A 156 -2.87 8.51 -1.38
CA TYR A 156 -1.85 8.11 -0.41
C TYR A 156 -1.68 9.19 0.64
N PHE A 157 -1.64 8.79 1.90
CA PHE A 157 -1.40 9.63 3.06
C PHE A 157 -0.03 9.32 3.61
N LYS A 158 0.86 10.32 3.68
CA LYS A 158 2.24 10.15 4.13
C LYS A 158 2.68 11.34 4.98
N LEU A 159 2.83 11.13 6.29
CA LEU A 159 3.21 12.19 7.22
C LEU A 159 4.69 12.57 7.12
N SER A 160 5.58 11.59 6.93
CA SER A 160 7.02 11.80 6.85
C SER A 160 7.72 10.76 5.96
N ASN A 161 9.02 10.91 5.73
CA ASN A 161 9.80 9.85 5.04
C ASN A 161 10.15 8.65 5.94
N ARG A 162 9.81 8.71 7.23
CA ARG A 162 10.03 7.64 8.21
C ARG A 162 8.75 6.91 8.60
N THR A 163 7.61 7.27 8.00
CA THR A 163 6.31 6.62 8.25
C THR A 163 5.86 5.88 7.00
N TYR A 164 5.26 4.69 7.19
CA TYR A 164 4.66 3.95 6.09
C TYR A 164 3.44 4.72 5.55
N PRO A 165 3.31 4.89 4.22
CA PRO A 165 2.12 5.50 3.66
C PRO A 165 0.88 4.63 3.88
N ILE A 166 -0.26 5.27 4.07
CA ILE A 166 -1.58 4.64 4.09
C ILE A 166 -2.26 4.88 2.74
N GLU A 167 -2.88 3.86 2.17
CA GLU A 167 -3.61 3.95 0.90
C GLU A 167 -5.12 4.04 1.12
N LEU A 168 -5.80 4.88 0.35
CA LEU A 168 -7.25 4.85 0.15
C LEU A 168 -7.52 4.59 -1.34
N GLN A 169 -8.22 3.51 -1.62
CA GLN A 169 -8.71 3.18 -2.97
C GLN A 169 -10.16 3.65 -3.09
N ILE A 170 -10.44 4.49 -4.08
CA ILE A 170 -11.80 4.95 -4.37
C ILE A 170 -12.25 4.28 -5.67
N TRP A 171 -13.27 3.44 -5.58
CA TRP A 171 -13.85 2.72 -6.71
C TRP A 171 -15.26 3.22 -6.96
N ARG A 172 -15.66 3.25 -8.23
CA ARG A 172 -17.08 3.44 -8.57
C ARG A 172 -17.80 2.10 -8.40
N ALA A 173 -19.03 2.14 -7.92
CA ALA A 173 -19.86 0.94 -7.75
C ALA A 173 -19.95 0.13 -9.05
N LYS A 174 -20.09 0.80 -10.21
CA LYS A 174 -20.15 0.15 -11.52
C LYS A 174 -18.86 -0.59 -11.94
N ASP A 175 -17.71 -0.25 -11.38
CA ASP A 175 -16.43 -0.90 -11.68
C ASP A 175 -16.06 -1.98 -10.65
N ARG A 176 -16.90 -2.18 -9.62
CA ARG A 176 -16.55 -2.99 -8.44
C ARG A 176 -16.20 -4.43 -8.79
N GLU A 177 -17.05 -5.12 -9.54
CA GLU A 177 -16.82 -6.53 -9.90
C GLU A 177 -15.62 -6.65 -10.85
N GLN A 178 -15.53 -5.81 -11.88
CA GLN A 178 -14.37 -5.80 -12.78
C GLN A 178 -13.05 -5.52 -12.05
N ASN A 179 -13.06 -4.62 -11.06
CA ASN A 179 -11.89 -4.34 -10.22
C ASN A 179 -11.54 -5.51 -9.31
N ARG A 180 -12.56 -6.22 -8.78
CA ARG A 180 -12.37 -7.45 -8.00
C ARG A 180 -11.72 -8.53 -8.85
N ASP A 181 -12.22 -8.76 -10.05
CA ASP A 181 -11.70 -9.77 -10.97
C ASP A 181 -10.28 -9.44 -11.42
N SER A 182 -10.03 -8.18 -11.78
CA SER A 182 -8.68 -7.71 -12.12
C SER A 182 -7.71 -7.90 -10.95
N HIS A 183 -8.17 -7.67 -9.71
CA HIS A 183 -7.35 -7.89 -8.52
C HIS A 183 -7.07 -9.37 -8.25
N LEU A 184 -8.03 -10.24 -8.53
CA LEU A 184 -7.87 -11.70 -8.41
C LEU A 184 -6.95 -12.26 -9.48
N ALA A 185 -7.15 -11.90 -10.75
CA ALA A 185 -6.30 -12.29 -11.87
C ALA A 185 -4.84 -11.85 -11.64
N TYR A 186 -4.64 -10.58 -11.24
CA TYR A 186 -3.32 -10.07 -10.88
C TYR A 186 -2.68 -10.94 -9.80
N LYS A 187 -3.39 -11.30 -8.72
CA LYS A 187 -2.87 -12.19 -7.67
C LYS A 187 -2.57 -13.61 -8.17
N GLN A 188 -3.40 -14.17 -9.04
CA GLN A 188 -3.21 -15.52 -9.59
C GLN A 188 -1.99 -15.61 -10.49
N ASP A 189 -1.78 -14.62 -11.37
CA ASP A 189 -0.59 -14.55 -12.21
C ASP A 189 0.69 -14.52 -11.37
N TYR A 190 0.66 -13.87 -10.19
CA TYR A 190 1.79 -13.94 -9.25
C TYR A 190 2.01 -15.31 -8.64
N MET A 191 0.94 -16.03 -8.28
CA MET A 191 1.08 -17.37 -7.69
C MET A 191 1.68 -18.33 -8.71
N LYS A 192 1.23 -18.25 -9.98
CA LYS A 192 1.79 -19.05 -11.07
C LYS A 192 3.27 -18.73 -11.35
N TRP A 193 3.66 -17.46 -11.27
CA TRP A 193 5.07 -17.06 -11.38
C TRP A 193 5.95 -17.64 -10.25
N HIS A 194 5.47 -17.67 -9.01
CA HIS A 194 6.23 -18.25 -7.88
C HIS A 194 6.46 -19.75 -8.04
N VAL A 195 5.45 -20.49 -8.54
CA VAL A 195 5.58 -21.93 -8.79
C VAL A 195 6.64 -22.21 -9.86
N ARG A 196 6.61 -21.49 -10.99
CA ARG A 196 7.60 -21.65 -12.07
C ARG A 196 9.03 -21.32 -11.65
N GLU A 197 9.24 -20.27 -10.86
CA GLU A 197 10.59 -19.95 -10.33
C GLU A 197 11.11 -21.05 -9.40
N THR A 198 10.25 -21.63 -8.57
CA THR A 198 10.64 -22.68 -7.61
C THR A 198 10.97 -23.99 -8.33
N GLU A 199 10.19 -24.35 -9.36
CA GLU A 199 10.44 -25.53 -10.20
C GLU A 199 11.75 -25.40 -11.00
N LEU A 200 12.04 -24.22 -11.56
CA LEU A 200 13.29 -23.98 -12.31
C LEU A 200 14.54 -23.99 -11.42
N ILE A 201 14.44 -23.51 -10.17
CA ILE A 201 15.56 -23.59 -9.21
C ILE A 201 15.82 -25.05 -8.81
N HIS A 202 14.79 -25.88 -8.67
CA HIS A 202 14.95 -27.30 -8.36
C HIS A 202 15.43 -28.15 -9.54
N GLN A 203 15.22 -27.70 -10.78
CA GLN A 203 15.63 -28.44 -11.98
C GLN A 203 17.07 -28.12 -12.43
N TYR A 204 17.64 -27.00 -11.96
CA TYR A 204 18.94 -26.47 -12.41
C TYR A 204 19.89 -26.04 -11.27
N GLY A 205 19.56 -26.35 -10.02
CA GLY A 205 20.40 -26.11 -8.83
C GLY A 205 20.65 -27.40 -8.06
#